data_AF-A0A2N5X2Z2-F1
#
_entry.id   AF-A0A2N5X2Z2-F1
#
_cell.length_a   1.000
_cell.length_b   1.000
_cell.length_c   1.000
_cell.angle_alpha   90.00
_cell.angle_beta   90.00
_cell.angle_gamma   90.00
#
_symmetry.space_group_name_H-M   'P 1'
#
loop_
_entity.id
_entity.type
_entity.pdbx_description
1 polymer ?
#
loop_
_entity_poly.entity_id
_entity_poly.type
_entity_poly.pdbx_seq_one_letter_code
_entity_poly.pdbx_strand_id
1 'polypeptide(L)' 'MQGLAAASVTSLLAVFSSTAAALGAIEIDGTLDEETWASAATYTGFFVTKPLSLEKAPEKTQVLVLQSEEGLYI' A
#
# COMPACT_ATOMS: atom_id res chain seq x y z
N MET A 1 -53.85 8.37 -9.24
CA MET A 1 -53.51 7.51 -8.08
C MET A 1 -52.45 6.51 -8.53
N GLN A 2 -51.57 6.16 -7.60
CA GLN A 2 -50.17 5.78 -7.80
C GLN A 2 -49.98 4.42 -8.49
N GLY A 3 -48.86 4.27 -9.22
CA GLY A 3 -48.40 3.01 -9.80
C GLY A 3 -46.90 3.10 -10.12
N LEU A 4 -46.10 2.69 -9.14
CA LEU A 4 -44.63 2.63 -9.05
C LEU A 4 -43.85 2.56 -10.38
N ALA A 5 -42.94 3.52 -10.57
CA ALA A 5 -41.73 3.30 -11.36
C ALA A 5 -40.88 2.24 -10.66
N ALA A 6 -40.82 1.04 -11.22
CA ALA A 6 -39.86 0.02 -10.82
C ALA A 6 -38.47 0.42 -11.35
N ALA A 7 -37.83 1.37 -10.68
CA ALA A 7 -36.39 1.55 -10.80
C ALA A 7 -35.74 0.33 -10.13
N SER A 8 -35.41 -0.68 -10.93
CA SER A 8 -34.63 -1.83 -10.48
C SER A 8 -33.29 -1.33 -9.94
N VAL A 9 -33.18 -1.26 -8.61
CA VAL A 9 -31.92 -0.99 -7.91
C VAL A 9 -31.08 -2.26 -8.03
N THR A 10 -30.39 -2.39 -9.17
CA THR A 10 -29.40 -3.45 -9.36
C THR A 10 -28.18 -3.08 -8.53
N SER A 11 -28.10 -3.65 -7.33
CA SER A 11 -26.94 -3.54 -6.43
C SER A 11 -25.68 -4.03 -7.13
N LEU A 12 -24.71 -3.14 -7.35
CA LEU A 12 -23.39 -3.49 -7.86
C LEU A 12 -22.56 -4.05 -6.70
N LEU A 13 -22.52 -5.39 -6.59
CA LEU A 13 -21.67 -6.09 -5.63
C LEU A 13 -20.24 -6.14 -6.20
N ALA A 14 -19.39 -5.18 -5.80
CA ALA A 14 -17.98 -5.21 -6.13
C ALA A 14 -17.31 -6.36 -5.36
N VAL A 15 -16.99 -7.45 -6.06
CA VAL A 15 -16.20 -8.55 -5.51
C VAL A 15 -14.77 -8.05 -5.36
N PHE A 16 -14.37 -7.75 -4.13
CA PHE A 16 -12.97 -7.50 -3.77
C PHE A 16 -12.24 -8.85 -3.81
N SER A 17 -11.71 -9.21 -4.98
CA SER A 17 -10.77 -10.33 -5.09
C SER A 17 -9.47 -9.92 -4.40
N SER A 18 -9.30 -10.33 -3.15
CA SER A 18 -8.01 -10.24 -2.46
C SER A 18 -7.11 -11.34 -3.02
N THR A 19 -6.36 -11.01 -4.07
CA THR A 19 -5.16 -11.79 -4.40
C THR A 19 -4.16 -11.53 -3.29
N ALA A 20 -4.19 -12.35 -2.25
CA ALA A 20 -3.07 -12.48 -1.33
C ALA A 20 -1.91 -13.00 -2.16
N ALA A 21 -1.03 -12.08 -2.60
CA ALA A 21 0.24 -12.46 -3.20
C ALA A 21 0.94 -13.35 -2.17
N ALA A 22 1.26 -14.58 -2.56
CA ALA A 22 2.14 -15.41 -1.76
C ALA A 22 3.48 -14.70 -1.72
N LEU A 23 3.77 -14.02 -0.62
CA LEU A 23 5.06 -13.38 -0.41
C LEU A 23 6.09 -14.50 -0.43
N GLY A 24 6.88 -14.57 -1.50
CA GLY A 24 8.06 -15.41 -1.54
C GLY A 24 8.99 -15.05 -0.38
N ALA A 25 9.86 -15.98 0.01
CA ALA A 25 10.87 -15.69 1.04
C ALA A 25 11.69 -14.46 0.61
N ILE A 26 11.69 -13.42 1.45
CA ILE A 26 12.43 -12.17 1.16
C ILE A 26 13.91 -12.43 1.41
N GLU A 27 14.74 -12.26 0.37
CA GLU A 27 16.20 -12.31 0.49
C GLU A 27 16.76 -10.90 0.71
N ILE A 28 17.63 -10.71 1.70
CA ILE A 28 18.29 -9.42 1.98
C ILE A 28 19.59 -9.36 1.19
N ASP A 29 19.47 -9.14 -0.11
CA ASP A 29 20.60 -9.08 -1.06
C ASP A 29 20.91 -7.63 -1.53
N GLY A 30 20.04 -6.68 -1.20
CA GLY A 30 20.12 -5.29 -1.64
C GLY A 30 19.44 -5.00 -2.99
N THR A 31 18.77 -6.00 -3.56
CA THR A 31 18.00 -5.88 -4.80
C THR A 31 16.52 -5.67 -4.50
N LEU A 32 15.88 -4.75 -5.22
CA LEU A 32 14.43 -4.54 -5.11
C LEU A 32 13.71 -5.38 -6.17
N ASP A 33 13.18 -6.52 -5.76
CA ASP A 33 12.35 -7.37 -6.63
C ASP A 33 10.93 -6.79 -6.80
N GLU A 34 10.55 -6.45 -8.03
CA GLU A 34 9.28 -5.74 -8.27
C GLU A 34 8.04 -6.53 -7.83
N GLU A 35 8.06 -7.86 -7.97
CA GLU A 35 6.92 -8.72 -7.61
C GLU A 35 6.72 -8.77 -6.10
N THR A 36 7.81 -8.96 -5.36
CA THR A 36 7.79 -9.01 -3.88
C THR A 36 7.38 -7.67 -3.28
N TRP A 37 7.92 -6.58 -3.82
CA TRP A 37 7.69 -5.23 -3.29
C TRP A 37 6.43 -4.55 -3.83
N ALA A 38 5.71 -5.15 -4.78
CA ALA A 38 4.46 -4.61 -5.33
C ALA A 38 3.37 -4.35 -4.28
N SER A 39 3.37 -5.12 -3.19
CA SER A 39 2.42 -5.00 -2.08
C SER A 39 2.89 -4.10 -0.94
N ALA A 40 4.13 -3.59 -1.00
CA ALA A 40 4.74 -2.83 0.07
C ALA A 40 4.09 -1.43 0.23
N ALA A 41 3.96 -0.99 1.48
CA ALA A 41 3.51 0.36 1.78
C ALA A 41 4.59 1.38 1.39
N THR A 42 4.21 2.41 0.63
CA THR A 42 5.13 3.46 0.20
C THR A 42 5.02 4.70 1.08
N TYR A 43 6.15 5.14 1.63
CA TYR A 43 6.27 6.39 2.41
C TYR A 43 7.21 7.37 1.71
N THR A 44 6.76 8.62 1.59
CA THR A 44 7.54 9.72 0.97
C THR A 44 7.55 11.00 1.80
N GLY A 45 6.72 11.06 2.87
CA GLY A 45 6.54 12.24 3.72
C GLY A 45 7.57 12.34 4.84
N PHE A 46 8.84 12.55 4.50
CA PHE A 46 9.92 12.65 5.49
C PHE A 46 10.17 14.09 5.94
N PHE A 47 10.59 14.23 7.20
CA PHE A 47 10.87 15.51 7.84
C PHE A 47 12.21 15.49 8.57
N VAL A 48 12.89 16.64 8.61
CA VAL A 48 14.15 16.81 9.33
C VAL A 48 13.87 16.90 10.83
N THR A 49 14.46 15.98 11.60
CA THR A 49 14.30 15.91 13.06
C THR A 49 15.56 16.26 13.84
N LYS A 50 16.70 16.45 13.16
CA LYS A 50 17.98 16.83 13.78
C LYS A 50 18.71 17.91 12.96
N PRO A 51 18.75 19.17 13.43
CA PRO A 51 17.98 19.72 14.56
C PRO A 51 16.46 19.58 14.33
N LEU A 52 15.65 19.65 15.39
CA LEU A 52 14.18 19.47 15.29
C LEU A 52 13.54 20.67 14.57
N SER A 53 13.56 20.66 13.23
CA SER A 53 12.96 21.71 12.40
C SER A 53 11.58 21.34 11.89
N LEU A 54 11.28 20.04 11.72
CA LEU A 54 10.06 19.53 11.09
C LEU A 54 9.85 20.05 9.67
N GLU A 55 10.90 20.57 9.04
CA GLU A 55 10.89 20.92 7.62
C GLU A 55 10.87 19.66 6.77
N LYS A 56 10.34 19.75 5.55
CA LYS A 56 10.37 18.63 4.60
C LYS A 56 11.82 18.20 4.35
N ALA A 57 12.03 16.90 4.16
CA ALA A 57 13.33 16.37 3.78
C ALA A 57 13.84 17.09 2.51
N PRO A 58 15.09 17.58 2.50
CA PRO A 58 15.65 18.29 1.35
C PRO A 58 15.81 17.36 0.15
N GLU A 59 16.10 16.08 0.41
CA GLU A 59 16.21 15.04 -0.60
C GLU A 59 14.88 14.31 -0.81
N LYS A 60 14.62 13.93 -2.07
CA LYS A 60 13.46 13.08 -2.40
C LYS A 60 13.75 11.66 -1.91
N THR A 61 13.16 11.31 -0.77
CA THR A 61 13.28 9.97 -0.19
C THR A 61 11.98 9.20 -0.36
N GLN A 62 12.10 7.95 -0.79
CA GLN A 62 11.03 6.96 -0.82
C GLN A 62 11.47 5.76 0.03
N VAL A 63 10.60 5.29 0.90
CA VAL A 63 10.80 4.06 1.68
C VAL A 63 9.63 3.14 1.41
N LEU A 64 9.95 1.88 1.11
CA LEU A 64 8.97 0.82 0.98
C LEU A 64 9.01 0.01 2.28
N VAL A 65 7.84 -0.34 2.82
CA VAL A 65 7.77 -1.19 4.01
C VAL A 65 6.89 -2.38 3.68
N LEU A 66 7.48 -3.57 3.78
CA LEU A 66 6.79 -4.84 3.57
C LEU A 66 6.62 -5.55 4.91
N GLN A 67 5.40 -5.99 5.18
CA GLN A 67 5.07 -6.78 6.36
C GLN A 67 4.72 -8.20 5.92
N SER A 68 5.39 -9.19 6.52
CA SER A 68 5.09 -10.61 6.35
C SER A 68 4.90 -11.26 7.72
N GLU A 69 4.59 -12.57 7.73
CA GLU A 69 4.55 -13.36 8.97
C GLU A 69 5.95 -13.50 9.61
N GLU A 70 7.01 -13.42 8.80
CA GLU A 70 8.40 -13.53 9.25
C GLU A 70 8.92 -12.23 9.86
N GLY A 71 8.39 -11.07 9.45
CA GLY A 71 8.80 -9.80 10.02
C GLY A 71 8.43 -8.55 9.19
N LEU A 72 9.17 -7.48 9.47
CA LEU A 72 9.07 -6.18 8.78
C LEU A 72 10.37 -5.92 8.02
N TYR A 73 10.23 -5.51 6.75
CA TYR A 73 11.32 -5.26 5.81
C TYR A 73 11.22 -3.82 5.31
N ILE A 74 12.36 -3.13 5.21
CA ILE A 74 12.49 -1.69 4.90
C ILE A 74 13.66 -1.48 3.94
#